data_AF-A0A3D3YR80-F1
#
_entry.id   AF-A0A3D3YR80-F1
#
_cell.length_a   1.000
_cell.length_b   1.000
_cell.length_c   1.000
_cell.angle_alpha   90.00
_cell.angle_beta   90.00
_cell.angle_gamma   90.00
#
_symmetry.space_group_name_H-M   'P 1'
#
loop_
_entity.id
_entity.type
_entity.pdbx_description
1 polymer ?
#
loop_
_entity_poly.entity_id
_entity_poly.type
_entity_poly.pdbx_seq_one_letter_code
_entity_poly.pdbx_strand_id
1 'polypeptide(L)'
;KDPRHPIGNFIFLGPTGVGKTELVRTLAEFMFGSEDSLIRLDMSEFMEKFAVSRLVGAPPGYVGYEEGGQLTEAVRRKSYCCILLDEVEKAHPDVFNILLQIFDDGHLTDAKGRRIDFRNSI
;
A
#
# COMPACT_ATOMS: atom_id res chain seq x y z
N LYS A 1 6.42 14.42 -15.84
CA LYS A 1 6.08 13.51 -14.73
C LYS A 1 7.30 13.46 -13.82
N ASP A 2 7.17 13.73 -12.52
CA ASP A 2 8.32 13.59 -11.61
C ASP A 2 8.62 12.09 -11.45
N PRO A 3 9.80 11.62 -11.85
CA PRO A 3 10.16 10.20 -11.76
C PRO A 3 10.34 9.74 -10.31
N ARG A 4 10.20 10.62 -9.32
CA ARG A 4 10.32 10.28 -7.89
C ARG A 4 9.01 9.81 -7.27
N HIS A 5 7.86 10.06 -7.87
CA HIS A 5 6.55 9.69 -7.31
C HIS A 5 5.99 8.41 -7.94
N PRO A 6 5.02 7.74 -7.29
CA PRO A 6 4.22 6.68 -7.90
C PRO A 6 3.62 7.07 -9.26
N ILE A 7 3.25 6.08 -10.07
CA ILE A 7 2.68 6.28 -11.41
C ILE A 7 1.43 7.15 -11.34
N GLY A 8 0.61 6.98 -10.31
CA GLY A 8 -0.53 7.82 -9.98
C GLY A 8 -0.92 7.61 -8.53
N ASN A 9 -1.55 8.61 -7.93
CA ASN A 9 -2.18 8.51 -6.61
C ASN A 9 -3.62 8.99 -6.79
N PHE A 10 -4.59 8.16 -6.45
CA PHE A 10 -6.02 8.45 -6.64
C PHE A 10 -6.79 8.29 -5.34
N ILE A 11 -7.79 9.14 -5.13
CA ILE A 11 -8.77 9.00 -4.04
C ILE A 11 -10.15 8.81 -4.67
N PHE A 12 -10.76 7.66 -4.42
CA PHE A 12 -12.11 7.35 -4.91
C PHE A 12 -13.12 7.58 -3.79
N LEU A 13 -14.03 8.54 -3.99
CA LEU A 13 -15.09 8.87 -3.06
C LEU A 13 -16.45 8.47 -3.64
N GLY A 14 -17.32 7.91 -2.82
CA GLY A 14 -18.69 7.56 -3.19
C GLY A 14 -19.27 6.45 -2.31
N PRO A 15 -20.57 6.13 -2.46
CA PRO A 15 -21.22 5.05 -1.72
C PRO A 15 -20.59 3.66 -1.95
N THR A 16 -20.95 2.69 -1.11
CA THR A 16 -20.63 1.28 -1.35
C THR A 16 -21.33 0.75 -2.60
N GLY A 17 -20.69 -0.17 -3.32
CA GLY A 17 -21.28 -0.82 -4.49
C GLY A 17 -21.23 -0.02 -5.80
N VAL A 18 -20.67 1.21 -5.81
CA VAL A 18 -20.55 2.03 -7.04
C VAL A 18 -19.38 1.63 -7.96
N GLY A 19 -18.67 0.54 -7.65
CA GLY A 19 -17.59 0.01 -8.50
C GLY A 19 -16.20 0.56 -8.23
N LYS A 20 -15.94 1.24 -7.10
CA LYS A 20 -14.60 1.75 -6.73
C LYS A 20 -13.52 0.66 -6.77
N THR A 21 -13.77 -0.46 -6.10
CA THR A 21 -12.86 -1.61 -6.06
C THR A 21 -12.70 -2.28 -7.43
N GLU A 22 -13.81 -2.38 -8.18
CA GLU A 22 -13.82 -2.99 -9.52
C GLU A 22 -12.97 -2.19 -10.51
N LEU A 23 -13.06 -0.85 -10.46
CA LEU A 23 -12.22 0.03 -11.26
C LEU A 23 -10.73 -0.27 -11.06
N VAL A 24 -10.29 -0.48 -9.82
CA VAL A 24 -8.86 -0.73 -9.53
C VAL A 24 -8.45 -2.14 -9.99
N ARG A 25 -9.33 -3.13 -9.90
CA ARG A 25 -9.11 -4.47 -10.47
C ARG A 25 -8.91 -4.42 -11.98
N THR A 26 -9.83 -3.79 -12.71
CA THR A 26 -9.70 -3.61 -14.16
C THR A 26 -8.48 -2.77 -14.53
N LEU A 27 -8.12 -1.76 -13.72
CA LEU A 27 -6.92 -0.98 -13.92
C LEU A 27 -5.64 -1.82 -13.78
N ALA A 28 -5.60 -2.76 -12.83
CA ALA A 28 -4.46 -3.67 -12.65
C ALA A 28 -4.27 -4.58 -13.86
N GLU A 29 -5.37 -5.14 -14.38
CA GLU A 29 -5.33 -5.94 -15.62
C GLU A 29 -4.89 -5.09 -16.82
N PHE A 30 -5.47 -3.90 -16.99
CA PHE A 30 -5.16 -3.01 -18.11
C PHE A 30 -3.70 -2.53 -18.11
N MET A 31 -3.18 -2.12 -16.95
CA MET A 31 -1.83 -1.54 -16.83
C MET A 31 -0.74 -2.60 -16.72
N PHE A 32 -1.01 -3.72 -16.05
CA PHE A 32 0.00 -4.71 -15.67
C PHE A 32 -0.29 -6.13 -16.17
N GLY A 33 -1.32 -6.30 -17.02
CA GLY A 33 -1.64 -7.53 -17.73
C GLY A 33 -2.25 -8.65 -16.86
N SER A 34 -2.56 -8.38 -15.59
CA SER A 34 -3.15 -9.36 -14.68
C SER A 34 -3.82 -8.69 -13.49
N GLU A 35 -5.00 -9.17 -13.11
CA GLU A 35 -5.66 -8.77 -11.86
C GLU A 35 -4.84 -9.13 -10.62
N ASP A 36 -3.97 -10.15 -10.67
CA ASP A 36 -3.09 -10.53 -9.56
C ASP A 36 -2.07 -9.43 -9.25
N SER A 37 -1.96 -8.41 -10.10
CA SER A 37 -1.15 -7.21 -9.85
C SER A 37 -1.83 -6.22 -8.91
N LEU A 38 -3.06 -6.53 -8.46
CA LEU A 38 -3.73 -5.81 -7.40
C LEU A 38 -3.26 -6.29 -6.02
N ILE A 39 -2.60 -5.42 -5.28
CA ILE A 39 -2.36 -5.56 -3.85
C ILE A 39 -3.53 -4.87 -3.15
N ARG A 40 -4.39 -5.65 -2.49
CA ARG A 40 -5.53 -5.11 -1.73
C ARG A 40 -5.26 -5.19 -0.24
N LEU A 41 -5.45 -4.08 0.46
CA LEU A 41 -5.36 -3.99 1.91
C LEU A 41 -6.65 -3.37 2.45
N ASP A 42 -7.29 -4.04 3.40
CA ASP A 42 -8.44 -3.52 4.13
C ASP A 42 -7.94 -2.63 5.28
N MET A 43 -8.19 -1.33 5.20
CA MET A 43 -7.70 -0.36 6.19
C MET A 43 -8.45 -0.45 7.53
N SER A 44 -9.59 -1.12 7.59
CA SER A 44 -10.27 -1.45 8.84
C SER A 44 -9.43 -2.39 9.73
N GLU A 45 -8.52 -3.17 9.16
CA GLU A 45 -7.56 -3.97 9.95
C GLU A 45 -6.49 -3.10 10.64
N PHE A 46 -6.34 -1.84 10.25
CA PHE A 46 -5.28 -0.93 10.72
C PHE A 46 -5.83 0.22 11.56
N MET A 47 -7.02 0.05 12.15
CA MET A 47 -7.64 1.02 13.06
C MET A 47 -6.82 1.25 14.33
N GLU A 48 -6.14 0.21 14.80
CA GLU A 48 -5.36 0.24 16.04
C GLU A 48 -3.90 0.65 15.80
N LYS A 49 -3.33 1.45 16.69
CA LYS A 49 -1.95 1.95 16.55
C LYS A 49 -0.90 0.83 16.39
N PHE A 50 -1.04 -0.26 17.14
CA PHE A 50 -0.10 -1.39 17.04
C PHE A 50 -0.26 -2.17 15.74
N ALA A 51 -1.41 -2.09 15.06
CA ALA A 51 -1.62 -2.76 13.79
C ALA A 51 -0.88 -2.05 12.65
N VAL A 52 -0.59 -0.75 12.77
CA VAL A 52 0.13 0.04 11.77
C VAL A 52 1.51 -0.55 11.44
N SER A 53 2.22 -1.08 12.44
CA SER A 53 3.52 -1.72 12.20
C SER A 53 3.41 -2.93 11.28
N ARG A 54 2.24 -3.58 11.16
CA ARG A 54 2.06 -4.69 10.22
C ARG A 54 2.21 -4.28 8.75
N LEU A 55 2.06 -2.99 8.39
CA LEU A 55 2.30 -2.52 7.02
C LEU A 55 3.79 -2.56 6.62
N VAL A 56 4.67 -2.23 7.57
CA VAL A 56 6.13 -2.06 7.37
C VAL A 56 6.98 -3.15 8.06
N GLY A 57 6.36 -3.98 8.89
CA GLY A 57 7.01 -4.98 9.73
C GLY A 57 7.10 -4.52 11.18
N ALA A 58 7.05 -5.48 12.10
CA ALA A 58 7.29 -5.20 13.52
C ALA A 58 8.77 -4.78 13.72
N PRO A 59 9.12 -4.04 14.79
CA PRO A 59 10.51 -3.72 15.11
C PRO A 59 11.33 -4.96 15.53
N PRO A 60 12.67 -4.90 15.49
CA PRO A 60 13.52 -5.96 16.04
C PRO A 60 13.16 -6.27 17.50
N GLY A 61 12.97 -7.56 17.82
CA GLY A 61 12.59 -8.01 19.16
C GLY A 61 11.10 -8.13 19.42
N TYR A 62 10.23 -7.79 18.45
CA TYR A 62 8.78 -7.98 18.53
C TYR A 62 8.32 -9.19 17.70
N VAL A 63 7.20 -9.80 18.10
CA VAL A 63 6.54 -10.86 17.32
C VAL A 63 6.15 -10.30 15.96
N GLY A 64 6.43 -11.07 14.89
CA GLY A 64 6.19 -10.63 13.51
C GLY A 64 7.35 -9.86 12.86
N TYR A 65 8.50 -9.66 13.54
CA TYR A 65 9.68 -9.07 12.92
C TYR A 65 10.13 -9.85 11.68
N GLU A 66 10.12 -11.18 11.76
CA GLU A 66 10.59 -12.01 10.65
C GLU A 66 9.64 -12.05 9.44
N GLU A 67 8.35 -11.84 9.68
CA GLU A 67 7.30 -11.86 8.64
C GLU A 67 7.41 -10.67 7.67
N GLY A 68 8.03 -9.57 8.10
CA GLY A 68 8.09 -8.32 7.34
C GLY A 68 6.75 -7.59 7.34
N GLY A 69 6.66 -6.50 6.58
CA GLY A 69 5.42 -5.75 6.46
C GLY A 69 4.55 -6.25 5.32
N GLN A 70 3.23 -6.28 5.51
CA GLN A 70 2.28 -6.71 4.49
C GLN A 70 2.38 -5.87 3.21
N LEU A 71 2.44 -4.54 3.34
CA LEU A 71 2.57 -3.64 2.20
C LEU A 71 3.98 -3.74 1.59
N THR A 72 5.00 -3.62 2.43
CA THR A 72 6.40 -3.60 1.99
C THR A 72 6.83 -4.90 1.30
N GLU A 73 6.46 -6.07 1.83
CA GLU A 73 6.75 -7.35 1.20
C GLU A 73 5.93 -7.59 -0.07
N ALA A 74 4.66 -7.18 -0.10
CA ALA A 74 3.83 -7.34 -1.30
C ALA A 74 4.41 -6.55 -2.48
N VAL A 75 4.75 -5.28 -2.26
CA VAL A 75 5.36 -4.42 -3.30
C VAL A 75 6.78 -4.88 -3.65
N ARG A 76 7.57 -5.35 -2.66
CA ARG A 76 8.91 -5.91 -2.93
C ARG A 76 8.85 -7.13 -3.85
N ARG A 77 7.84 -7.99 -3.69
CA ARG A 77 7.63 -9.16 -4.55
C ARG A 77 7.04 -8.78 -5.91
N LYS A 78 6.23 -7.72 -5.97
CA LYS A 78 5.55 -7.27 -7.19
C LYS A 78 5.58 -5.75 -7.31
N SER A 79 6.67 -5.23 -7.88
CA SER A 79 6.92 -3.78 -7.98
C SER A 79 6.03 -3.06 -9.00
N TYR A 80 5.49 -3.77 -9.99
CA TYR A 80 4.51 -3.28 -10.95
C TYR A 80 3.12 -3.74 -10.51
N CYS A 81 2.41 -2.87 -9.79
CA CYS A 81 1.16 -3.23 -9.13
C CYS A 81 0.20 -2.03 -8.97
N CYS A 82 -1.08 -2.34 -8.79
CA CYS A 82 -2.05 -1.40 -8.24
C CYS A 82 -2.18 -1.68 -6.74
N ILE A 83 -2.17 -0.65 -5.90
CA ILE A 83 -2.34 -0.77 -4.46
C ILE A 83 -3.71 -0.18 -4.09
N LEU A 84 -4.63 -1.05 -3.70
CA LEU A 84 -5.95 -0.64 -3.20
C LEU A 84 -5.95 -0.62 -1.67
N LEU A 85 -6.09 0.59 -1.12
CA LEU A 85 -6.36 0.83 0.30
C LEU A 85 -7.87 0.98 0.47
N ASP A 86 -8.56 -0.13 0.77
CA ASP A 86 -10.01 -0.15 0.93
C ASP A 86 -10.40 0.43 2.30
N GLU A 87 -11.54 1.13 2.38
CA GLU A 87 -12.01 1.81 3.61
C GLU A 87 -10.95 2.69 4.30
N VAL A 88 -10.14 3.44 3.52
CA VAL A 88 -8.99 4.21 4.03
C VAL A 88 -9.34 5.19 5.15
N GLU A 89 -10.58 5.67 5.22
CA GLU A 89 -11.08 6.52 6.30
C GLU A 89 -11.11 5.83 7.67
N LYS A 90 -11.04 4.50 7.71
CA LYS A 90 -10.99 3.69 8.95
C LYS A 90 -9.58 3.53 9.49
N ALA A 91 -8.55 3.77 8.69
CA ALA A 91 -7.17 3.57 9.11
C ALA A 91 -6.79 4.45 10.31
N HIS A 92 -5.90 3.96 11.17
CA HIS A 92 -5.28 4.79 12.20
C HIS A 92 -4.53 5.97 11.54
N PRO A 93 -4.55 7.19 12.13
CA PRO A 93 -3.90 8.36 11.55
C PRO A 93 -2.42 8.17 11.18
N ASP A 94 -1.67 7.36 11.95
CA ASP A 94 -0.26 7.06 11.67
C ASP A 94 -0.04 6.33 10.33
N VAL A 95 -1.05 5.67 9.77
CA VAL A 95 -0.98 5.10 8.41
C VAL A 95 -0.74 6.19 7.38
N PHE A 96 -1.37 7.36 7.53
CA PHE A 96 -1.20 8.46 6.57
C PHE A 96 0.23 9.01 6.55
N ASN A 97 0.98 8.93 7.65
CA ASN A 97 2.40 9.32 7.66
C ASN A 97 3.23 8.40 6.74
N ILE A 98 2.93 7.10 6.75
CA ILE A 98 3.55 6.12 5.84
C ILE A 98 3.17 6.43 4.39
N LEU A 99 1.89 6.72 4.13
CA LEU A 99 1.41 7.05 2.78
C LEU A 99 2.04 8.34 2.24
N LEU A 100 2.14 9.38 3.06
CA LEU A 100 2.80 10.64 2.69
C LEU A 100 4.26 10.40 2.30
N GLN A 101 5.00 9.57 3.04
CA GLN A 101 6.37 9.20 2.67
C GLN A 101 6.42 8.52 1.29
N ILE A 102 5.49 7.60 1.00
CA ILE A 102 5.41 6.97 -0.32
C ILE A 102 5.10 8.00 -1.41
N PHE A 103 4.17 8.92 -1.16
CA PHE A 103 3.75 9.91 -2.14
C PHE A 103 4.84 10.93 -2.44
N ASP A 104 5.63 11.34 -1.44
CA ASP A 104 6.67 12.35 -1.57
C ASP A 104 7.99 11.77 -2.10
N ASP A 105 8.44 10.62 -1.57
CA ASP A 105 9.76 10.05 -1.88
C ASP A 105 9.71 8.89 -2.88
N GLY A 106 8.52 8.33 -3.14
CA GLY A 106 8.33 7.12 -3.96
C GLY A 106 8.94 5.86 -3.35
N HIS A 107 9.38 5.91 -2.09
CA HIS A 107 10.02 4.80 -1.41
C HIS A 107 9.60 4.74 0.04
N LEU A 108 9.60 3.53 0.60
CA LEU A 108 9.37 3.29 2.01
C LEU A 108 10.45 2.36 2.56
N THR A 109 10.98 2.68 3.73
CA THR A 109 11.92 1.79 4.43
C THR A 109 11.15 0.92 5.40
N ASP A 110 11.33 -0.39 5.29
CA ASP A 110 10.69 -1.34 6.19
C ASP A 110 11.43 -1.47 7.54
N ALA A 111 10.86 -2.22 8.48
CA ALA A 111 11.45 -2.40 9.81
C ALA A 111 12.77 -3.19 9.82
N LYS A 112 13.12 -3.87 8.70
CA LYS A 112 14.41 -4.54 8.50
C LYS A 112 15.44 -3.61 7.81
N GLY A 113 15.11 -2.34 7.58
CA GLY A 113 15.99 -1.36 6.94
C GLY A 113 16.06 -1.49 5.42
N ARG A 114 15.17 -2.24 4.78
CA ARG A 114 15.13 -2.41 3.32
C ARG A 114 14.32 -1.28 2.70
N ARG A 115 14.88 -0.62 1.69
CA ARG A 115 14.20 0.42 0.92
C ARG A 115 13.37 -0.22 -0.20
N ILE A 116 12.07 -0.04 -0.15
CA ILE A 116 11.10 -0.54 -1.13
C ILE A 116 10.72 0.59 -2.07
N ASP A 117 10.63 0.29 -3.37
CA ASP A 117 10.34 1.26 -4.44
C ASP A 117 8.88 1.16 -4.89
N PHE A 118 8.16 2.29 -4.85
CA PHE A 118 6.75 2.44 -5.22
C PHE A 118 6.57 3.25 -6.50
N ARG A 119 7.64 3.65 -7.18
CA ARG A 119 7.56 4.51 -8.39
C ARG A 119 6.90 3.82 -9.59
N ASN A 120 6.82 2.49 -9.56
CA ASN A 120 6.15 1.67 -10.56
C ASN A 120 4.74 1.20 -10.14
N SER A 121 4.22 1.67 -9.00
CA SER A 121 2.87 1.37 -8.55
C SER A 121 1.87 2.48 -8.85
N ILE A 122 0.59 2.13 -8.85
CA ILE A 122 -0.57 3.03 -8.89
C ILE A 122 -1.36 2.90 -7.60
#